data_AF-A0A5C6YYD2-F1
#
_entry.id   AF-A0A5C6YYD2-F1
#
_cell.length_a   1.000
_cell.length_b   1.000
_cell.length_c   1.000
_cell.angle_alpha   90.00
_cell.angle_beta   90.00
_cell.angle_gamma   90.00
#
_symmetry.space_group_name_H-M   'P 1'
#
loop_
_entity.id
_entity.type
_entity.pdbx_description
1 polymer ?
#
loop_
_entity_poly.entity_id
_entity_poly.type
_entity_poly.pdbx_seq_one_letter_code
_entity_poly.pdbx_strand_id
1 'polypeptide(L)'
;MTKKTTFSFFNLKTVALLVAFFGFTAANAQYCIPVDDCTDGDLILNVEFAGIANPTDCSPGGYGDFTASVDPAEVEIGGVYTMSVEVGAGWSVETVGLWIDFDNNETFDPSEFYLVGTGSGSVVEADLAIPGDALVGTYRMRICVKADSVPYDDPCNPAAGFGEWEDYLVNVTDPLSTPDLDFSNSVTVFKSGENLNITSGSILGKVEVFDLSGKLIAAQNNIASSNVTINLSAANQVLLVKVQSEEGYTTTKKVIF
;
A
#
# COMPACT_ATOMS: atom_id res chain seq x y z
N MET A 1 92.13 -14.65 -24.67
CA MET A 1 91.80 -13.63 -23.65
C MET A 1 90.50 -14.05 -22.97
N THR A 2 90.61 -14.63 -21.77
CA THR A 2 89.48 -15.19 -21.02
C THR A 2 88.99 -14.13 -20.04
N LYS A 3 87.73 -13.69 -20.12
CA LYS A 3 87.11 -12.86 -19.08
C LYS A 3 85.99 -13.63 -18.40
N LYS A 4 86.25 -14.00 -17.14
CA LYS A 4 85.26 -14.43 -16.15
C LYS A 4 84.43 -13.22 -15.73
N THR A 5 83.12 -13.39 -15.68
CA THR A 5 82.19 -12.40 -15.13
C THR A 5 81.58 -12.99 -13.87
N THR A 6 81.90 -12.41 -12.72
CA THR A 6 81.14 -12.61 -11.48
C THR A 6 81.28 -11.33 -10.69
N PHE A 7 80.18 -10.64 -10.41
CA PHE A 7 80.08 -9.75 -9.26
C PHE A 7 78.63 -9.73 -8.75
N SER A 8 78.52 -9.74 -7.43
CA SER A 8 77.36 -10.17 -6.67
C SER A 8 76.76 -9.05 -5.83
N PHE A 9 75.46 -9.19 -5.52
CA PHE A 9 74.68 -8.74 -4.36
C PHE A 9 74.80 -7.30 -3.83
N PHE A 10 73.66 -6.59 -3.80
CA PHE A 10 73.16 -5.62 -2.80
C PHE A 10 71.82 -5.06 -3.36
N ASN A 11 70.74 -4.71 -2.64
CA ASN A 11 70.41 -4.69 -1.22
C ASN A 11 68.87 -4.61 -1.10
N LEU A 12 68.35 -5.11 0.03
CA LEU A 12 66.96 -5.10 0.47
C LEU A 12 66.50 -3.66 0.80
N LYS A 13 65.33 -3.21 0.32
CA LYS A 13 64.39 -2.32 1.04
C LYS A 13 63.12 -2.02 0.22
N THR A 14 61.97 -2.30 0.86
CA THR A 14 60.63 -1.74 0.62
C THR A 14 59.84 -2.26 -0.58
N VAL A 15 59.07 -3.34 -0.37
CA VAL A 15 57.86 -3.62 -1.17
C VAL A 15 56.69 -2.99 -0.44
N ALA A 16 56.17 -1.89 -0.97
CA ALA A 16 54.92 -1.30 -0.51
C ALA A 16 53.77 -2.22 -0.92
N LEU A 17 53.02 -2.74 0.05
CA LEU A 17 51.78 -3.47 -0.18
C LEU A 17 50.73 -2.45 -0.65
N LEU A 18 50.51 -2.37 -1.96
CA LEU A 18 49.42 -1.60 -2.54
C LEU A 18 48.11 -2.37 -2.27
N VAL A 19 47.49 -2.13 -1.12
CA VAL A 19 46.10 -2.55 -0.89
C VAL A 19 45.24 -1.62 -1.73
N ALA A 20 44.81 -2.11 -2.90
CA ALA A 20 43.76 -1.46 -3.67
C ALA A 20 42.48 -1.52 -2.82
N PHE A 21 42.23 -0.45 -2.08
CA PHE A 21 40.93 -0.18 -1.51
C PHE A 21 40.02 0.09 -2.71
N PHE A 22 39.35 -0.95 -3.20
CA PHE A 22 38.13 -0.76 -3.97
C PHE A 22 37.17 -0.07 -3.01
N GLY A 23 37.20 1.26 -3.02
CA GLY A 23 36.12 2.04 -2.47
C GLY A 23 34.88 1.62 -3.24
N PHE A 24 34.07 0.75 -2.64
CA PHE A 24 32.65 0.80 -2.89
C PHE A 24 32.24 2.21 -2.49
N THR A 25 32.18 3.11 -3.47
CA THR A 25 31.31 4.26 -3.35
C THR A 25 29.93 3.63 -3.24
N ALA A 26 29.36 3.62 -2.02
CA ALA A 26 27.92 3.67 -1.93
C ALA A 26 27.54 4.90 -2.78
N ALA A 27 27.04 4.66 -3.99
CA ALA A 27 26.23 5.66 -4.63
C ALA A 27 25.18 5.97 -3.57
N ASN A 28 25.15 7.21 -3.08
CA ASN A 28 23.97 7.64 -2.36
C ASN A 28 22.85 7.40 -3.37
N ALA A 29 21.97 6.46 -3.07
CA ALA A 29 20.73 6.35 -3.76
C ALA A 29 20.13 7.77 -3.72
N GLN A 30 19.79 8.27 -4.90
CA GLN A 30 19.12 9.53 -5.08
C GLN A 30 18.31 9.35 -6.35
N TYR A 31 17.02 9.64 -6.28
CA TYR A 31 16.16 9.62 -7.46
C TYR A 31 16.80 10.41 -8.60
N CYS A 32 16.79 9.82 -9.78
CA CYS A 32 17.21 10.51 -10.99
C CYS A 32 16.30 11.71 -11.28
N ILE A 33 16.88 12.78 -11.84
CA ILE A 33 16.14 13.98 -12.22
C ILE A 33 16.07 14.01 -13.75
N PRO A 34 14.91 13.75 -14.36
CA PRO A 34 14.74 13.89 -15.80
C PRO A 34 14.84 15.36 -16.20
N VAL A 35 15.22 15.61 -17.44
CA VAL A 35 15.26 16.95 -18.02
C VAL A 35 14.57 16.91 -19.37
N ASP A 36 13.52 17.70 -19.52
CA ASP A 36 12.75 17.80 -20.76
C ASP A 36 12.24 19.23 -20.96
N ASP A 37 11.48 19.45 -22.01
CA ASP A 37 10.86 20.74 -22.32
C ASP A 37 9.34 20.59 -22.36
N CYS A 38 8.62 21.32 -21.51
CA CYS A 38 7.16 21.35 -21.48
C CYS A 38 6.58 22.65 -22.05
N THR A 39 7.42 23.51 -22.65
CA THR A 39 7.00 24.86 -23.08
C THR A 39 6.16 24.89 -24.35
N ASP A 40 6.02 23.75 -25.06
CA ASP A 40 5.15 23.61 -26.24
C ASP A 40 3.71 23.20 -25.90
N GLY A 41 3.39 23.03 -24.62
CA GLY A 41 2.04 22.66 -24.16
C GLY A 41 1.93 21.23 -23.62
N ASP A 42 3.01 20.45 -23.68
CA ASP A 42 3.14 19.09 -23.12
C ASP A 42 3.49 19.17 -21.62
N LEU A 43 2.55 19.69 -20.84
CA LEU A 43 2.69 19.93 -19.39
C LEU A 43 1.55 19.33 -18.58
N ILE A 44 1.83 19.11 -17.30
CA ILE A 44 0.83 18.78 -16.29
C ILE A 44 0.27 20.09 -15.75
N LEU A 45 -1.06 20.20 -15.73
CA LEU A 45 -1.78 21.39 -15.27
C LEU A 45 -2.38 21.19 -13.87
N ASN A 46 -2.70 19.95 -13.52
CA ASN A 46 -3.22 19.59 -12.20
C ASN A 46 -3.06 18.10 -11.94
N VAL A 47 -2.74 17.76 -10.69
CA VAL A 47 -2.76 16.38 -10.16
C VAL A 47 -3.76 16.29 -9.01
N GLU A 48 -4.71 15.37 -9.10
CA GLU A 48 -5.60 14.99 -8.01
C GLU A 48 -5.49 13.50 -7.69
N PHE A 49 -5.09 13.19 -6.46
CA PHE A 49 -4.92 11.81 -6.01
C PHE A 49 -4.95 11.67 -4.49
N ALA A 50 -5.95 10.96 -3.96
CA ALA A 50 -6.03 10.56 -2.56
C ALA A 50 -5.68 11.67 -1.53
N GLY A 51 -6.16 12.90 -1.78
CA GLY A 51 -5.93 14.08 -0.94
C GLY A 51 -4.97 15.11 -1.55
N ILE A 52 -4.13 14.72 -2.50
CA ILE A 52 -3.36 15.66 -3.33
C ILE A 52 -4.34 16.42 -4.24
N ALA A 53 -4.13 17.73 -4.34
CA ALA A 53 -4.72 18.62 -5.34
C ALA A 53 -3.68 19.72 -5.63
N ASN A 54 -2.95 19.59 -6.73
CA ASN A 54 -1.82 20.45 -7.06
C ASN A 54 -1.92 21.02 -8.48
N PRO A 55 -2.51 22.22 -8.65
CA PRO A 55 -2.50 22.91 -9.93
C PRO A 55 -1.10 23.51 -10.19
N THR A 56 -0.54 23.22 -11.37
CA THR A 56 0.81 23.59 -11.76
C THR A 56 0.85 24.22 -13.16
N ASP A 57 1.99 24.83 -13.46
CA ASP A 57 2.38 25.26 -14.80
C ASP A 57 3.70 24.55 -15.13
N CYS A 58 4.10 24.57 -16.41
CA CYS A 58 5.33 23.95 -16.89
C CYS A 58 6.56 24.28 -16.00
N SER A 59 7.08 23.25 -15.35
CA SER A 59 8.20 23.32 -14.44
C SER A 59 9.50 23.64 -15.17
N PRO A 60 10.40 24.45 -14.58
CA PRO A 60 11.69 24.75 -15.20
C PRO A 60 12.50 23.48 -15.51
N GLY A 61 12.74 23.23 -16.80
CA GLY A 61 13.44 22.03 -17.26
C GLY A 61 12.58 20.75 -17.27
N GLY A 62 11.26 20.89 -17.27
CA GLY A 62 10.32 19.77 -17.37
C GLY A 62 10.26 18.90 -16.12
N TYR A 63 10.74 19.40 -14.97
CA TYR A 63 10.72 18.65 -13.71
C TYR A 63 10.34 19.53 -12.51
N GLY A 64 9.31 19.12 -11.78
CA GLY A 64 8.87 19.70 -10.51
C GLY A 64 9.02 18.70 -9.36
N ASP A 65 9.64 19.11 -8.25
CA ASP A 65 9.65 18.34 -7.00
C ASP A 65 8.72 19.00 -5.98
N PHE A 66 7.59 18.35 -5.70
CA PHE A 66 6.57 18.84 -4.78
C PHE A 66 6.59 18.14 -3.43
N THR A 67 7.56 17.26 -3.18
CA THR A 67 7.58 16.40 -1.97
C THR A 67 7.78 17.13 -0.65
N ALA A 68 8.17 18.40 -0.69
CA ALA A 68 8.26 19.26 0.49
C ALA A 68 7.14 20.31 0.58
N SER A 69 6.38 20.52 -0.50
CA SER A 69 5.40 21.62 -0.61
C SER A 69 3.94 21.14 -0.69
N VAL A 70 3.72 19.86 -1.00
CA VAL A 70 2.40 19.25 -1.09
C VAL A 70 2.34 18.11 -0.06
N ASP A 71 1.24 18.06 0.69
CA ASP A 71 1.01 16.97 1.66
C ASP A 71 0.91 15.61 0.92
N PRO A 72 1.38 14.50 1.53
CA PRO A 72 1.33 13.20 0.89
C PRO A 72 -0.11 12.76 0.54
N ALA A 73 -0.24 11.98 -0.54
CA ALA A 73 -1.45 11.21 -0.79
C ALA A 73 -1.62 10.14 0.29
N GLU A 74 -2.82 10.00 0.85
CA GLU A 74 -3.11 9.05 1.93
C GLU A 74 -3.88 7.84 1.38
N VAL A 75 -3.23 6.69 1.37
CA VAL A 75 -3.78 5.45 0.79
C VAL A 75 -3.64 4.26 1.73
N GLU A 76 -4.50 3.28 1.57
CA GLU A 76 -4.49 2.03 2.35
C GLU A 76 -3.99 0.86 1.50
N ILE A 77 -3.28 -0.08 2.14
CA ILE A 77 -2.83 -1.33 1.49
C ILE A 77 -4.03 -2.06 0.87
N GLY A 78 -3.91 -2.43 -0.41
CA GLY A 78 -4.98 -3.09 -1.16
C GLY A 78 -6.14 -2.18 -1.59
N GLY A 79 -6.09 -0.89 -1.25
CA GLY A 79 -7.07 0.11 -1.67
C GLY A 79 -6.98 0.43 -3.16
N VAL A 80 -8.07 0.98 -3.72
CA VAL A 80 -8.14 1.47 -5.10
C VAL A 80 -8.57 2.92 -5.07
N TYR A 81 -7.79 3.78 -5.73
CA TYR A 81 -7.97 5.23 -5.72
C TYR A 81 -7.95 5.76 -7.15
N THR A 82 -8.84 6.68 -7.46
CA THR A 82 -8.84 7.34 -8.78
C THR A 82 -7.74 8.39 -8.82
N MET A 83 -6.84 8.25 -9.81
CA MET A 83 -5.88 9.26 -10.23
C MET A 83 -6.52 10.13 -11.31
N SER A 84 -6.37 11.44 -11.20
CA SER A 84 -6.85 12.40 -12.19
C SER A 84 -5.75 13.42 -12.49
N VAL A 85 -5.37 13.51 -13.78
CA VAL A 85 -4.29 14.40 -14.25
C VAL A 85 -4.84 15.27 -15.38
N GLU A 86 -4.83 16.59 -15.19
CA GLU A 86 -5.12 17.55 -16.26
C GLU A 86 -3.86 17.78 -17.08
N VAL A 87 -3.93 17.51 -18.40
CA VAL A 87 -2.81 17.71 -19.32
C VAL A 87 -3.07 18.89 -20.26
N GLY A 88 -1.99 19.56 -20.65
CA GLY A 88 -2.01 20.58 -21.69
C GLY A 88 -2.34 20.04 -23.09
N ALA A 89 -2.36 20.93 -24.06
CA ALA A 89 -2.75 20.64 -25.45
C ALA A 89 -1.57 20.84 -26.43
N GLY A 90 -0.35 20.48 -26.02
CA GLY A 90 0.86 20.63 -26.84
C GLY A 90 0.85 19.71 -28.06
N TRP A 91 0.46 18.45 -27.85
CA TRP A 91 0.35 17.46 -28.92
C TRP A 91 -1.06 16.87 -29.06
N SER A 92 -1.27 16.13 -30.16
CA SER A 92 -2.53 15.42 -30.41
C SER A 92 -2.79 14.27 -29.44
N VAL A 93 -1.72 13.75 -28.84
CA VAL A 93 -1.75 12.67 -27.86
C VAL A 93 -0.66 12.95 -26.82
N GLU A 94 -1.10 13.31 -25.63
CA GLU A 94 -0.30 13.37 -24.41
C GLU A 94 -0.51 12.06 -23.64
N THR A 95 0.56 11.33 -23.34
CA THR A 95 0.49 10.09 -22.55
C THR A 95 0.92 10.35 -21.13
N VAL A 96 0.10 9.92 -20.17
CA VAL A 96 0.36 10.07 -18.74
C VAL A 96 0.78 8.74 -18.14
N GLY A 97 1.96 8.74 -17.53
CA GLY A 97 2.57 7.61 -16.83
C GLY A 97 2.86 7.94 -15.38
N LEU A 98 2.83 6.93 -14.52
CA LEU A 98 3.05 7.07 -13.10
C LEU A 98 3.88 5.92 -12.55
N TRP A 99 4.74 6.20 -11.57
CA TRP A 99 5.45 5.19 -10.79
C TRP A 99 5.31 5.50 -9.30
N ILE A 100 5.27 4.46 -8.47
CA ILE A 100 5.42 4.58 -7.01
C ILE A 100 6.51 3.61 -6.59
N ASP A 101 7.63 4.15 -6.08
CA ASP A 101 8.76 3.36 -5.57
C ASP A 101 8.33 2.65 -4.28
N PHE A 102 7.74 1.46 -4.37
CA PHE A 102 7.13 0.75 -3.24
C PHE A 102 8.16 -0.03 -2.41
N ASP A 103 9.36 -0.23 -2.93
CA ASP A 103 10.44 -0.88 -2.20
C ASP A 103 11.45 0.12 -1.58
N ASN A 104 11.26 1.43 -1.83
CA ASN A 104 12.10 2.53 -1.35
C ASN A 104 13.59 2.33 -1.73
N ASN A 105 13.85 1.78 -2.92
CA ASN A 105 15.22 1.59 -3.42
C ASN A 105 15.77 2.85 -4.13
N GLU A 106 14.96 3.91 -4.20
CA GLU A 106 15.22 5.19 -4.87
C GLU A 106 15.43 5.10 -6.38
N THR A 107 14.88 4.05 -6.97
CA THR A 107 14.73 3.85 -8.40
C THR A 107 13.26 3.56 -8.71
N PHE A 108 12.85 3.76 -9.95
CA PHE A 108 11.50 3.47 -10.39
C PHE A 108 11.55 2.28 -11.34
N ASP A 109 11.09 1.14 -10.84
CA ASP A 109 11.14 -0.11 -11.57
C ASP A 109 9.94 -0.26 -12.52
N PRO A 110 10.07 -1.02 -13.63
CA PRO A 110 8.95 -1.28 -14.52
C PRO A 110 7.75 -1.97 -13.85
N SER A 111 7.96 -2.67 -12.72
CA SER A 111 6.89 -3.28 -11.92
C SER A 111 6.08 -2.28 -11.11
N GLU A 112 6.58 -1.06 -10.96
CA GLU A 112 5.98 0.02 -10.19
C GLU A 112 5.19 1.00 -11.07
N PHE A 113 5.22 0.75 -12.39
CA PHE A 113 4.59 1.60 -13.39
C PHE A 113 3.09 1.37 -13.51
N TYR A 114 2.37 2.47 -13.63
CA TYR A 114 0.96 2.55 -13.97
C TYR A 114 0.78 3.46 -15.19
N LEU A 115 0.08 2.96 -16.21
CA LEU A 115 -0.40 3.79 -17.30
C LEU A 115 -1.72 4.44 -16.87
N VAL A 116 -1.74 5.76 -16.73
CA VAL A 116 -2.98 6.50 -16.40
C VAL A 116 -3.82 6.65 -17.67
N GLY A 117 -3.22 7.01 -18.79
CA GLY A 117 -3.92 7.05 -20.07
C GLY A 117 -3.36 8.08 -21.04
N THR A 118 -4.22 8.53 -21.95
CA THR A 118 -3.86 9.51 -22.98
C THR A 118 -4.92 10.59 -23.12
N GLY A 119 -4.52 11.84 -23.36
CA GLY A 119 -5.41 12.98 -23.54
C GLY A 119 -4.78 14.11 -24.37
N SER A 120 -5.48 15.23 -24.50
CA SER A 120 -4.92 16.48 -25.08
C SER A 120 -5.84 17.63 -24.70
N GLY A 121 -5.35 18.56 -23.88
CA GLY A 121 -6.13 19.66 -23.30
C GLY A 121 -7.31 19.16 -22.48
N SER A 122 -7.12 18.05 -21.74
CA SER A 122 -8.19 17.30 -21.09
C SER A 122 -7.72 16.68 -19.79
N VAL A 123 -8.67 16.30 -18.94
CA VAL A 123 -8.39 15.45 -17.77
C VAL A 123 -8.30 13.99 -18.21
N VAL A 124 -7.25 13.30 -17.75
CA VAL A 124 -7.01 11.87 -17.95
C VAL A 124 -7.13 11.17 -16.60
N GLU A 125 -7.92 10.11 -16.52
CA GLU A 125 -8.21 9.42 -15.26
C GLU A 125 -7.98 7.91 -15.36
N ALA A 126 -7.51 7.32 -14.26
CA ALA A 126 -7.44 5.88 -14.09
C ALA A 126 -7.59 5.48 -12.62
N ASP A 127 -8.11 4.28 -12.40
CA ASP A 127 -8.10 3.66 -11.08
C ASP A 127 -6.74 3.00 -10.82
N LEU A 128 -6.10 3.41 -9.73
CA LEU A 128 -4.81 2.91 -9.28
C LEU A 128 -5.00 2.01 -8.05
N ALA A 129 -4.58 0.75 -8.17
CA ALA A 129 -4.63 -0.22 -7.08
C ALA A 129 -3.29 -0.23 -6.33
N ILE A 130 -3.35 -0.04 -5.00
CA ILE A 130 -2.19 -0.18 -4.11
C ILE A 130 -1.93 -1.68 -3.89
N PRO A 131 -0.69 -2.18 -4.07
CA PRO A 131 -0.37 -3.59 -3.88
C PRO A 131 -0.78 -4.08 -2.48
N GLY A 132 -1.38 -5.27 -2.41
CA GLY A 132 -1.81 -5.86 -1.13
C GLY A 132 -0.66 -6.33 -0.23
N ASP A 133 0.56 -6.37 -0.78
CA ASP A 133 1.81 -6.69 -0.11
C ASP A 133 2.73 -5.47 0.05
N ALA A 134 2.26 -4.26 -0.30
CA ALA A 134 2.95 -3.03 0.05
C ALA A 134 3.12 -2.92 1.57
N LEU A 135 4.22 -2.32 2.01
CA LEU A 135 4.47 -2.09 3.42
C LEU A 135 3.90 -0.72 3.83
N VAL A 136 3.61 -0.57 5.12
CA VAL A 136 3.29 0.74 5.67
C VAL A 136 4.53 1.62 5.59
N GLY A 137 4.37 2.83 5.05
CA GLY A 137 5.47 3.75 4.85
C GLY A 137 5.12 4.90 3.92
N THR A 138 6.07 5.82 3.78
CA THR A 138 6.01 6.90 2.81
C THR A 138 6.91 6.55 1.63
N TYR A 139 6.40 6.77 0.43
CA TYR A 139 7.01 6.40 -0.84
C TYR A 139 7.05 7.59 -1.79
N ARG A 140 8.02 7.61 -2.71
CA ARG A 140 8.06 8.59 -3.78
C ARG A 140 7.13 8.15 -4.90
N MET A 141 6.27 9.05 -5.34
CA MET A 141 5.48 8.91 -6.55
C MET A 141 6.01 9.88 -7.60
N ARG A 142 6.15 9.39 -8.84
CA ARG A 142 6.52 10.20 -10.00
C ARG A 142 5.41 10.11 -11.03
N ILE A 143 4.97 11.26 -11.50
CA ILE A 143 3.99 11.39 -12.58
C ILE A 143 4.72 12.03 -13.76
N CYS A 144 4.40 11.62 -14.98
CA CYS A 144 4.88 12.30 -16.18
C CYS A 144 3.78 12.43 -17.22
N VAL A 145 3.95 13.44 -18.06
CA VAL A 145 3.26 13.58 -19.35
C VAL A 145 4.31 13.63 -20.45
N LYS A 146 4.07 12.92 -21.55
CA LYS A 146 4.93 12.95 -22.74
C LYS A 146 4.09 12.97 -24.01
N ALA A 147 4.53 13.77 -24.99
CA ALA A 147 4.10 13.63 -26.36
C ALA A 147 4.26 12.18 -26.84
N ASP A 148 3.16 11.60 -27.35
CA ASP A 148 3.05 10.22 -27.84
C ASP A 148 3.24 9.10 -26.81
N SER A 149 4.43 8.88 -26.25
CA SER A 149 4.71 7.70 -25.40
C SER A 149 5.63 7.96 -24.23
N VAL A 150 5.29 7.42 -23.07
CA VAL A 150 6.09 7.53 -21.83
C VAL A 150 7.18 6.44 -21.74
N PRO A 151 8.37 6.75 -21.19
CA PRO A 151 9.45 5.79 -21.02
C PRO A 151 9.25 4.93 -19.75
N TYR A 152 8.31 3.97 -19.82
CA TYR A 152 7.88 3.16 -18.66
C TYR A 152 9.03 2.43 -17.91
N ASP A 153 10.13 2.12 -18.62
CA ASP A 153 11.29 1.37 -18.13
C ASP A 153 12.53 2.22 -17.81
N ASP A 154 12.53 3.50 -18.20
CA ASP A 154 13.62 4.46 -17.92
C ASP A 154 13.05 5.86 -17.66
N PRO A 155 12.33 6.08 -16.54
CA PRO A 155 11.75 7.37 -16.18
C PRO A 155 12.80 8.46 -15.88
N CYS A 156 14.08 8.11 -15.93
CA CYS A 156 15.21 9.01 -15.72
C CYS A 156 15.68 9.68 -17.01
N ASN A 157 15.44 9.03 -18.15
CA ASN A 157 15.98 9.42 -19.43
C ASN A 157 14.84 9.65 -20.41
N PRO A 158 14.27 10.86 -20.40
CA PRO A 158 13.24 11.20 -21.36
C PRO A 158 13.82 11.05 -22.77
N ALA A 159 13.13 10.27 -23.61
CA ALA A 159 13.42 10.28 -25.03
C ALA A 159 13.20 11.70 -25.58
N ALA A 160 13.90 12.06 -26.67
CA ALA A 160 13.76 13.36 -27.29
C ALA A 160 12.28 13.69 -27.60
N GLY A 161 11.86 14.91 -27.29
CA GLY A 161 10.50 15.39 -27.51
C GLY A 161 10.16 16.49 -26.50
N PHE A 162 8.89 16.59 -26.14
CA PHE A 162 8.38 17.48 -25.10
C PHE A 162 7.62 16.70 -24.02
N GLY A 163 7.62 17.20 -22.79
CA GLY A 163 6.99 16.56 -21.64
C GLY A 163 7.40 17.17 -20.29
N GLU A 164 6.74 16.70 -19.24
CA GLU A 164 6.96 17.13 -17.86
C GLU A 164 6.89 15.95 -16.89
N TRP A 165 7.65 16.06 -15.80
CA TRP A 165 7.66 15.15 -14.67
C TRP A 165 7.40 15.89 -13.37
N GLU A 166 6.64 15.28 -12.48
CA GLU A 166 6.34 15.81 -11.15
C GLU A 166 6.48 14.72 -10.08
N ASP A 167 7.18 15.05 -8.99
CA ASP A 167 7.41 14.15 -7.87
C ASP A 167 6.57 14.53 -6.64
N TYR A 168 5.90 13.54 -6.06
CA TYR A 168 5.02 13.64 -4.90
C TYR A 168 5.35 12.55 -3.86
N LEU A 169 4.73 12.64 -2.69
CA LEU A 169 4.78 11.59 -1.67
C LEU A 169 3.44 10.86 -1.58
N VAL A 170 3.51 9.55 -1.33
CA VAL A 170 2.37 8.70 -1.01
C VAL A 170 2.62 8.06 0.35
N ASN A 171 1.72 8.26 1.29
CA ASN A 171 1.71 7.61 2.59
C ASN A 171 0.76 6.41 2.56
N VAL A 172 1.31 5.21 2.68
CA VAL A 172 0.58 3.94 2.70
C VAL A 172 0.37 3.53 4.15
N THR A 173 -0.89 3.33 4.54
CA THR A 173 -1.28 2.84 5.86
C THR A 173 -1.91 1.47 5.79
N ASP A 174 -1.98 0.78 6.93
CA ASP A 174 -2.83 -0.41 7.04
C ASP A 174 -4.28 -0.03 6.75
N PRO A 175 -5.05 -0.90 6.06
CA PRO A 175 -6.48 -0.72 5.95
C PRO A 175 -7.07 -0.68 7.36
N LEU A 176 -8.01 0.24 7.60
CA LEU A 176 -8.79 0.29 8.84
C LEU A 176 -9.72 -0.94 8.91
N SER A 177 -9.16 -2.09 9.26
CA SER A 177 -9.93 -3.26 9.66
C SER A 177 -10.32 -3.10 11.13
N THR A 178 -11.62 -3.13 11.42
CA THR A 178 -12.04 -3.48 12.78
C THR A 178 -11.52 -4.88 13.05
N PRO A 179 -10.79 -5.16 14.14
CA PRO A 179 -10.47 -6.54 14.46
C PRO A 179 -11.80 -7.27 14.52
N ASP A 180 -11.99 -8.23 13.60
CA ASP A 180 -12.93 -9.32 13.78
C ASP A 180 -12.52 -9.95 15.11
N LEU A 181 -13.09 -9.47 16.22
CA LEU A 181 -13.16 -10.26 17.43
C LEU A 181 -13.80 -11.54 16.94
N ASP A 182 -13.04 -12.63 16.88
CA ASP A 182 -13.58 -13.94 16.53
C ASP A 182 -14.75 -14.18 17.48
N PHE A 183 -15.94 -13.83 17.00
CA PHE A 183 -17.11 -13.68 17.84
C PHE A 183 -17.42 -15.03 18.46
N SER A 184 -17.14 -16.10 17.71
CA SER A 184 -17.19 -17.47 18.19
C SER A 184 -16.27 -17.72 19.39
N ASN A 185 -15.01 -17.28 19.36
CA ASN A 185 -14.08 -17.47 20.48
C ASN A 185 -14.40 -16.59 21.69
N SER A 186 -15.06 -15.45 21.48
CA SER A 186 -15.48 -14.55 22.56
C SER A 186 -16.73 -15.03 23.31
N VAL A 187 -17.51 -15.94 22.72
CA VAL A 187 -18.79 -16.43 23.28
C VAL A 187 -18.59 -17.68 24.13
N THR A 188 -19.01 -17.59 25.39
CA THR A 188 -19.08 -18.70 26.34
C THR A 188 -20.52 -19.01 26.71
N VAL A 189 -20.85 -20.29 26.79
CA VAL A 189 -22.19 -20.79 27.12
C VAL A 189 -22.07 -21.89 28.15
N PHE A 190 -22.70 -21.73 29.31
CA PHE A 190 -22.62 -22.70 30.40
C PHE A 190 -23.90 -22.76 31.24
N LYS A 191 -24.16 -23.92 31.84
CA LYS A 191 -25.28 -24.15 32.75
C LYS A 191 -24.90 -23.82 34.19
N SER A 192 -25.83 -23.21 34.93
CA SER A 192 -25.78 -23.11 36.40
C SER A 192 -27.19 -23.30 36.98
N GLY A 193 -27.47 -24.49 37.55
CA GLY A 193 -28.82 -24.84 37.99
C GLY A 193 -29.80 -24.94 36.81
N GLU A 194 -30.94 -24.26 36.89
CA GLU A 194 -31.94 -24.16 35.80
C GLU A 194 -31.64 -23.00 34.81
N ASN A 195 -30.49 -22.34 34.96
CA ASN A 195 -30.14 -21.18 34.16
C ASN A 195 -29.05 -21.51 33.14
N LEU A 196 -29.28 -21.14 31.90
CA LEU A 196 -28.30 -21.11 30.83
C LEU A 196 -27.70 -19.71 30.75
N ASN A 197 -26.41 -19.57 31.02
CA ASN A 197 -25.69 -18.31 30.98
C ASN A 197 -24.87 -18.22 29.71
N ILE A 198 -24.97 -17.07 29.03
CA ILE A 198 -24.23 -16.74 27.84
C ILE A 198 -23.47 -15.44 28.11
N THR A 199 -22.17 -15.42 27.83
CA THR A 199 -21.32 -14.22 27.91
C THR A 199 -20.52 -14.08 26.63
N SER A 200 -20.37 -12.86 26.15
CA SER A 200 -19.73 -12.51 24.88
C SER A 200 -18.75 -11.36 25.06
N GLY A 201 -17.75 -11.26 24.18
CA GLY A 201 -16.88 -10.08 24.08
C GLY A 201 -17.57 -8.86 23.47
N SER A 202 -18.70 -9.06 22.78
CA SER A 202 -19.49 -8.01 22.11
C SER A 202 -20.94 -7.98 22.61
N ILE A 203 -21.61 -6.86 22.40
CA ILE A 203 -23.04 -6.69 22.72
C ILE A 203 -23.89 -7.68 21.93
N LEU A 204 -24.77 -8.40 22.62
CA LEU A 204 -25.67 -9.38 22.01
C LEU A 204 -26.94 -8.71 21.50
N GLY A 205 -27.32 -9.04 20.26
CA GLY A 205 -28.61 -8.67 19.69
C GLY A 205 -29.66 -9.75 19.95
N LYS A 206 -29.30 -11.03 19.77
CA LYS A 206 -30.23 -12.16 19.82
C LYS A 206 -29.57 -13.46 20.27
N VAL A 207 -30.31 -14.27 21.04
CA VAL A 207 -29.95 -15.65 21.39
C VAL A 207 -31.13 -16.58 21.15
N GLU A 208 -30.88 -17.71 20.52
CA GLU A 208 -31.86 -18.77 20.24
C GLU A 208 -31.32 -20.12 20.71
N VAL A 209 -32.16 -20.88 21.41
CA VAL A 209 -31.83 -22.18 21.98
C VAL A 209 -32.67 -23.24 21.29
N PHE A 210 -32.02 -24.23 20.70
CA PHE A 210 -32.65 -25.34 19.98
C PHE A 210 -32.29 -26.68 20.62
N ASP A 211 -33.19 -27.66 20.48
CA ASP A 211 -32.82 -29.07 20.69
C ASP A 211 -32.13 -29.66 19.45
N LEU A 212 -31.67 -30.92 19.56
CA LEU A 212 -30.98 -31.61 18.44
C LEU A 212 -31.89 -31.92 17.24
N SER A 213 -33.21 -31.81 17.39
CA SER A 213 -34.15 -31.93 16.27
C SER A 213 -34.35 -30.60 15.53
N GLY A 214 -33.73 -29.51 16.02
CA GLY A 214 -33.89 -28.16 15.48
C GLY A 214 -35.14 -27.43 16.01
N LYS A 215 -35.83 -27.98 17.01
CA LYS A 215 -36.97 -27.31 17.63
C LYS A 215 -36.49 -26.17 18.52
N LEU A 216 -37.05 -24.98 18.32
CA LEU A 216 -36.79 -23.82 19.17
C LEU A 216 -37.38 -24.06 20.58
N ILE A 217 -36.51 -23.99 21.58
CA ILE A 217 -36.84 -24.16 23.01
C ILE A 217 -37.03 -22.80 23.68
N ALA A 218 -36.14 -21.85 23.41
CA ALA A 218 -36.19 -20.50 23.96
C ALA A 218 -35.53 -19.51 23.00
N ALA A 219 -35.95 -18.25 23.05
CA ALA A 219 -35.30 -17.17 22.34
C ALA A 219 -35.36 -15.89 23.17
N GLN A 220 -34.32 -15.07 23.06
CA GLN A 220 -34.30 -13.72 23.61
C GLN A 220 -33.75 -12.76 22.54
N ASN A 221 -34.51 -11.71 22.27
CA ASN A 221 -34.18 -10.67 21.30
C ASN A 221 -33.92 -9.36 22.03
N ASN A 222 -33.27 -8.40 21.37
CA ASN A 222 -33.01 -7.05 21.89
C ASN A 222 -32.30 -7.08 23.26
N ILE A 223 -31.27 -7.93 23.38
CA ILE A 223 -30.56 -8.15 24.65
C ILE A 223 -29.78 -6.90 25.07
N ALA A 224 -29.10 -6.23 24.13
CA ALA A 224 -28.34 -4.99 24.35
C ALA A 224 -27.35 -5.08 25.54
N SER A 225 -26.81 -6.26 25.79
CA SER A 225 -25.87 -6.58 26.86
C SER A 225 -24.87 -7.64 26.38
N SER A 226 -23.67 -7.67 26.97
CA SER A 226 -22.67 -8.71 26.73
C SER A 226 -22.96 -10.01 27.47
N ASN A 227 -23.98 -10.02 28.34
CA ASN A 227 -24.42 -11.19 29.09
C ASN A 227 -25.93 -11.37 29.02
N VAL A 228 -26.36 -12.63 29.02
CA VAL A 228 -27.77 -13.00 29.10
C VAL A 228 -27.93 -14.32 29.83
N THR A 229 -29.01 -14.42 30.60
CA THR A 229 -29.39 -15.63 31.32
C THR A 229 -30.79 -16.05 30.92
N ILE A 230 -30.92 -17.29 30.45
CA ILE A 230 -32.19 -17.90 30.06
C ILE A 230 -32.52 -19.03 31.04
N ASN A 231 -33.65 -18.92 31.73
CA ASN A 231 -34.14 -20.01 32.58
C ASN A 231 -34.83 -21.07 31.70
N LEU A 232 -34.45 -22.34 31.87
CA LEU A 232 -34.99 -23.46 31.10
C LEU A 232 -35.50 -24.54 32.06
N SER A 233 -36.69 -25.06 31.77
CA SER A 233 -37.35 -26.11 32.58
C SER A 233 -36.95 -27.54 32.19
N ALA A 234 -36.20 -27.73 31.11
CA ALA A 234 -35.73 -29.03 30.64
C ALA A 234 -34.39 -29.37 31.29
N ALA A 235 -34.23 -30.55 31.89
CA ALA A 235 -32.96 -31.00 32.48
C ALA A 235 -32.43 -32.23 31.73
N ASN A 236 -31.10 -32.29 31.53
CA ASN A 236 -30.35 -33.40 30.94
C ASN A 236 -30.60 -33.67 29.45
N GLN A 237 -30.43 -32.64 28.61
CA GLN A 237 -30.40 -32.76 27.15
C GLN A 237 -29.28 -31.91 26.53
N VAL A 238 -28.89 -32.28 25.31
CA VAL A 238 -27.97 -31.47 24.51
C VAL A 238 -28.75 -30.36 23.81
N LEU A 239 -28.24 -29.13 23.89
CA LEU A 239 -28.81 -27.95 23.25
C LEU A 239 -27.81 -27.31 22.29
N LEU A 240 -28.35 -26.68 21.25
CA LEU A 240 -27.63 -25.78 20.35
C LEU A 240 -28.04 -24.35 20.65
N VAL A 241 -27.07 -23.51 20.98
CA VAL A 241 -27.29 -22.12 21.36
C VAL A 241 -26.70 -21.25 20.27
N LYS A 242 -27.58 -20.69 19.44
CA LYS A 242 -27.22 -19.73 18.40
C LYS A 242 -27.21 -18.33 19.01
N VAL A 243 -26.08 -17.67 18.93
CA VAL A 243 -25.83 -16.34 19.50
C VAL A 243 -25.53 -15.39 18.35
N GLN A 244 -26.11 -14.18 18.40
CA GLN A 244 -25.90 -13.13 17.42
C GLN A 244 -25.54 -11.81 18.11
N SER A 245 -24.48 -11.14 17.66
CA SER A 245 -24.13 -9.79 18.10
C SER A 245 -25.10 -8.75 17.54
N GLU A 246 -25.12 -7.56 18.12
CA GLU A 246 -25.87 -6.42 17.56
C GLU A 246 -25.40 -6.04 16.14
N GLU A 247 -24.10 -6.24 15.86
CA GLU A 247 -23.47 -6.02 14.56
C GLU A 247 -23.75 -7.14 13.53
N GLY A 248 -24.46 -8.18 13.92
CA GLY A 248 -24.94 -9.23 13.01
C GLY A 248 -24.08 -10.49 12.93
N TYR A 249 -22.91 -10.54 13.56
CA TYR A 249 -22.08 -11.75 13.66
C TYR A 249 -22.83 -12.88 14.38
N THR A 250 -22.68 -14.12 13.93
CA THR A 250 -23.38 -15.28 14.52
C THR A 250 -22.43 -16.41 14.85
N THR A 251 -22.71 -17.13 15.94
CA THR A 251 -22.03 -18.37 16.30
C THR A 251 -23.02 -19.36 16.93
N THR A 252 -22.72 -20.65 16.86
CA THR A 252 -23.50 -21.70 17.53
C THR A 252 -22.62 -22.47 18.49
N LYS A 253 -23.04 -22.58 19.75
CA LYS A 253 -22.37 -23.39 20.77
C LYS A 253 -23.24 -24.58 21.17
N LYS A 254 -22.59 -25.72 21.38
CA LYS A 254 -23.23 -26.92 21.94
C LYS A 254 -23.04 -26.93 23.45
N VAL A 255 -24.12 -27.16 24.19
CA VAL A 255 -24.08 -27.29 25.65
C VAL A 255 -24.85 -28.53 26.08
N ILE A 256 -24.36 -29.19 27.14
CA ILE A 256 -25.13 -30.23 27.84
C ILE A 256 -25.83 -29.51 28.99
N PHE A 257 -27.15 -29.42 28.89
CA PHE A 257 -28.01 -28.74 29.86
C PHE A 257 -28.80 -29.76 30.68
#